data_AF-A0A7Y5BV72-F1
#
_entry.id   AF-A0A7Y5BV72-F1
#
_cell.length_a   1.000
_cell.length_b   1.000
_cell.length_c   1.000
_cell.angle_alpha   90.00
_cell.angle_beta   90.00
_cell.angle_gamma   90.00
#
_symmetry.space_group_name_H-M   'P 1'
#
loop_
_entity.id
_entity.type
_entity.pdbx_description
1 polymer ?
#
loop_
_entity_poly.entity_id
_entity_poly.type
_entity_poly.pdbx_seq_one_letter_code
_entity_poly.pdbx_strand_id
1 'polypeptide(L)'
;MPKTLTYQQTFTIQAPAQKILAFLFNPENHLHLHPLVQRIDILERGTTPEGHPFVLFDVTDSLRMMGIPFKVKYRTKMIRFPENKLYLDAVSPGNVTTQVSWTMQEKDGVTQLHEDVSLTAPSLLANYSVNQSKQSHIGMFTRLKEKMETQ
;
A
#
# COMPACT_ATOMS: atom_id res chain seq x y z
N MET A 1 9.71 5.84 -23.50
CA MET A 1 9.74 6.82 -22.38
C MET A 1 8.95 6.24 -21.21
N PRO A 2 9.34 6.46 -19.94
CA PRO A 2 8.49 6.04 -18.83
C PRO A 2 7.11 6.71 -18.90
N LYS A 3 6.09 6.03 -18.38
CA LYS A 3 4.72 6.53 -18.30
C LYS A 3 4.30 6.53 -16.84
N THR A 4 3.73 7.65 -16.40
CA THR A 4 3.07 7.77 -15.10
C THR A 4 1.58 7.58 -15.27
N LEU A 5 0.99 6.70 -14.46
CA LEU A 5 -0.44 6.44 -14.40
C LEU A 5 -0.90 6.62 -12.96
N THR A 6 -2.08 7.20 -12.79
CA THR A 6 -2.68 7.41 -11.47
C THR A 6 -4.01 6.70 -11.36
N TYR A 7 -4.40 6.37 -10.14
CA TYR A 7 -5.76 5.97 -9.83
C TYR A 7 -6.11 6.37 -8.40
N GLN A 8 -7.42 6.44 -8.14
CA GLN A 8 -7.97 6.71 -6.83
C GLN A 8 -9.00 5.66 -6.46
N GLN A 9 -9.09 5.35 -5.17
CA GLN A 9 -10.08 4.43 -4.61
C GLN A 9 -10.62 4.97 -3.30
N THR A 10 -11.79 4.52 -2.90
CA THR A 10 -12.38 4.89 -1.61
C THR A 10 -13.08 3.69 -1.02
N PHE A 11 -12.87 3.48 0.28
CA PHE A 11 -13.41 2.36 1.04
C PHE A 11 -14.07 2.88 2.31
N THR A 12 -15.18 2.27 2.70
CA THR A 12 -15.87 2.58 3.96
C THR A 12 -15.73 1.39 4.90
N ILE A 13 -15.18 1.62 6.08
CA ILE A 13 -14.85 0.59 7.07
C ILE A 13 -15.46 1.00 8.42
N GLN A 14 -16.28 0.14 9.02
CA GLN A 14 -16.83 0.32 10.37
C GLN A 14 -15.77 0.01 11.42
N ALA A 15 -14.80 0.91 11.53
CA ALA A 15 -13.82 0.94 12.60
C ALA A 15 -13.25 2.36 12.74
N PRO A 16 -12.73 2.72 13.92
CA PRO A 16 -12.04 4.00 14.12
C PRO A 16 -10.82 4.14 13.20
N ALA A 17 -10.56 5.34 12.69
CA ALA A 17 -9.47 5.62 11.76
C ALA A 17 -8.12 5.30 12.40
N GLN A 18 -7.98 5.57 13.70
CA GLN A 18 -6.77 5.27 14.44
C GLN A 18 -6.47 3.76 14.52
N LYS A 19 -7.50 2.90 14.63
CA LYS A 19 -7.35 1.43 14.63
C LYS A 19 -6.88 0.95 13.26
N ILE A 20 -7.52 1.45 12.20
CA ILE A 20 -7.16 1.14 10.81
C ILE A 20 -5.73 1.59 10.51
N LEU A 21 -5.38 2.81 10.89
CA LEU A 21 -4.06 3.38 10.65
C LEU A 21 -2.98 2.63 11.42
N ALA A 22 -3.16 2.35 12.71
CA ALA A 22 -2.21 1.57 13.49
C ALA A 22 -2.00 0.17 12.87
N PHE A 23 -3.07 -0.44 12.35
CA PHE A 23 -2.99 -1.72 11.67
C PHE A 23 -2.19 -1.63 10.36
N LEU A 24 -2.52 -0.66 9.49
CA LEU A 24 -1.85 -0.45 8.22
C LEU A 24 -0.41 0.03 8.37
N PHE A 25 -0.06 0.72 9.46
CA PHE A 25 1.30 1.20 9.68
C PHE A 25 2.29 0.11 10.09
N ASN A 26 1.81 -1.06 10.53
CA ASN A 26 2.68 -2.21 10.77
C ASN A 26 2.83 -3.04 9.49
N PRO A 27 4.01 -3.08 8.83
CA PRO A 27 4.16 -3.80 7.58
C PRO A 27 3.86 -5.30 7.71
N GLU A 28 4.11 -5.93 8.86
CA GLU A 28 3.85 -7.37 9.04
C GLU A 28 2.37 -7.74 8.89
N ASN A 29 1.46 -6.81 9.15
CA ASN A 29 0.02 -7.02 8.93
C ASN A 29 -0.32 -7.15 7.44
N HIS A 30 0.48 -6.58 6.55
CA HIS A 30 0.27 -6.62 5.10
C HIS A 30 0.46 -8.01 4.52
N LEU A 31 1.25 -8.87 5.17
CA LEU A 31 1.44 -10.27 4.77
C LEU A 31 0.12 -11.05 4.71
N HIS A 32 -0.84 -10.71 5.58
CA HIS A 32 -2.14 -11.37 5.65
C HIS A 32 -3.23 -10.65 4.84
N LEU A 33 -2.99 -9.41 4.43
CA LEU A 33 -3.96 -8.62 3.66
C LEU A 33 -3.73 -8.71 2.15
N HIS A 34 -2.48 -8.57 1.72
CA HIS A 34 -2.15 -8.55 0.31
C HIS A 34 -2.06 -9.97 -0.25
N PRO A 35 -2.81 -10.28 -1.32
CA PRO A 35 -2.82 -11.62 -1.89
C PRO A 35 -1.50 -12.01 -2.59
N LEU A 36 -0.63 -11.04 -2.86
CA LEU A 36 0.59 -11.22 -3.63
C LEU A 36 1.85 -11.26 -2.76
N VAL A 37 1.78 -10.71 -1.54
CA VAL A 37 2.93 -10.56 -0.64
C VAL A 37 3.29 -11.92 -0.04
N GLN A 38 4.51 -12.37 -0.29
CA GLN A 38 5.04 -13.62 0.27
C GLN A 38 5.93 -13.39 1.48
N ARG A 39 6.60 -12.23 1.54
CA ARG A 39 7.58 -11.92 2.57
C ARG A 39 7.72 -10.42 2.74
N ILE A 40 7.91 -10.01 3.99
CA ILE A 40 8.25 -8.65 4.37
C ILE A 40 9.49 -8.73 5.27
N ASP A 41 10.51 -7.97 4.93
CA ASP A 41 11.74 -7.85 5.71
C ASP A 41 11.87 -6.40 6.18
N ILE A 42 11.68 -6.16 7.48
CA ILE A 42 11.85 -4.82 8.02
C ILE A 42 13.35 -4.49 8.08
N LEU A 43 13.71 -3.36 7.48
CA LEU A 43 15.09 -2.88 7.43
C LEU A 43 15.36 -1.84 8.51
N GLU A 44 14.42 -0.92 8.69
CA GLU A 44 14.61 0.22 9.59
C GLU A 44 13.26 0.72 10.11
N ARG A 45 13.25 1.18 11.36
CA ARG A 45 12.18 2.00 11.94
C ARG A 45 12.80 3.25 12.52
N GLY A 46 12.15 4.39 12.33
CA GLY A 46 12.68 5.64 12.84
C GLY A 46 11.69 6.78 12.70
N THR A 47 12.22 7.99 12.74
CA THR A 47 11.47 9.24 12.65
C THR A 47 12.10 10.10 11.56
N THR A 48 11.30 10.73 10.71
CA THR A 48 11.79 11.68 9.70
C THR A 48 12.35 12.94 10.40
N PRO A 49 13.13 13.79 9.70
CA PRO A 49 13.59 15.07 10.26
C PRO A 49 12.46 15.95 10.80
N GLU A 50 11.27 15.84 10.24
CA GLU A 50 10.05 16.56 10.62
C GLU A 50 9.29 15.93 11.80
N GLY A 51 9.80 14.83 12.37
CA GLY A 51 9.19 14.17 13.53
C GLY A 51 8.17 13.09 13.21
N HIS A 52 8.06 12.63 11.95
CA HIS A 52 7.06 11.63 11.56
C HIS A 52 7.60 10.19 11.66
N PRO A 53 6.89 9.25 12.30
CA PRO A 53 7.31 7.85 12.31
C PRO A 53 7.41 7.28 10.89
N PHE A 54 8.45 6.50 10.61
CA PHE A 54 8.57 5.75 9.36
C PHE A 54 9.03 4.31 9.58
N VAL A 55 8.74 3.47 8.61
CA VAL A 55 9.26 2.10 8.49
C VAL A 55 9.79 1.91 7.07
N LEU A 56 11.03 1.43 6.95
CA LEU A 56 11.64 1.01 5.70
C LEU A 56 11.68 -0.52 5.68
N PHE A 57 11.18 -1.13 4.61
CA PHE A 57 11.10 -2.58 4.50
C PHE A 57 11.22 -3.03 3.04
N ASP A 58 11.73 -4.23 2.84
CA ASP A 58 11.65 -4.92 1.56
C ASP A 58 10.39 -5.80 1.53
N VAL A 59 9.75 -5.89 0.36
CA VAL A 59 8.62 -6.77 0.09
C VAL A 59 9.01 -7.74 -1.02
N THR A 60 8.61 -9.00 -0.90
CA THR A 60 8.67 -9.98 -1.98
C THR A 60 7.26 -10.38 -2.39
N ASP A 61 6.88 -10.01 -3.61
CA ASP A 61 5.61 -10.38 -4.23
C ASP A 61 5.76 -11.57 -5.16
N SER A 62 4.68 -12.35 -5.30
CA SER A 62 4.49 -13.33 -6.38
C SER A 62 3.42 -12.85 -7.35
N LEU A 63 3.85 -12.50 -8.55
CA LEU A 63 3.02 -12.00 -9.64
C LEU A 63 2.86 -13.06 -10.73
N ARG A 64 1.90 -12.85 -11.64
CA ARG A 64 1.73 -13.64 -12.86
C ARG A 64 1.65 -12.73 -14.08
N MET A 65 2.57 -12.91 -15.02
CA MET A 65 2.55 -12.19 -16.31
C MET A 65 2.28 -13.21 -17.41
N MET A 66 1.18 -13.02 -18.14
CA MET A 66 0.72 -13.98 -19.17
C MET A 66 0.62 -15.43 -18.65
N GLY A 67 0.20 -15.59 -17.39
CA GLY A 67 0.09 -16.89 -16.72
C GLY A 67 1.39 -17.45 -16.13
N ILE A 68 2.55 -16.86 -16.43
CA ILE A 68 3.85 -17.30 -15.92
C ILE A 68 4.09 -16.64 -14.55
N PRO A 69 4.31 -17.42 -13.48
CA PRO A 69 4.61 -16.87 -12.17
C PRO A 69 6.03 -16.31 -12.12
N PHE A 70 6.19 -15.16 -11.50
CA PHE A 70 7.50 -14.55 -11.24
C PHE A 70 7.49 -13.81 -9.89
N LYS A 71 8.68 -13.59 -9.32
CA LYS A 71 8.84 -12.85 -8.07
C LYS A 71 9.37 -11.46 -8.33
N VAL A 72 8.87 -10.49 -7.58
CA VAL A 72 9.41 -9.13 -7.55
C VAL A 72 9.78 -8.81 -6.12
N LYS A 73 11.03 -8.41 -5.92
CA LYS A 73 11.48 -7.83 -4.66
C LYS A 73 11.59 -6.32 -4.82
N TYR A 74 10.94 -5.56 -3.95
CA TYR A 74 10.97 -4.11 -3.98
C TYR A 74 11.14 -3.53 -2.59
N ARG A 75 11.54 -2.27 -2.53
CA ARG A 75 11.72 -1.53 -1.28
C ARG A 75 10.62 -0.52 -1.10
N THR A 76 10.08 -0.43 0.11
CA THR A 76 9.04 0.53 0.47
C THR A 76 9.44 1.30 1.72
N LYS A 77 9.27 2.62 1.67
CA LYS A 77 9.28 3.49 2.84
C LYS A 77 7.84 3.91 3.13
N MET A 78 7.34 3.57 4.31
CA MET A 78 6.04 4.01 4.80
C MET A 78 6.23 5.07 5.87
N ILE A 79 5.52 6.18 5.77
CA ILE A 79 5.58 7.31 6.69
C ILE A 79 4.17 7.55 7.22
N ARG A 80 4.07 7.69 8.54
CA ARG A 80 2.84 8.09 9.22
C ARG A 80 2.85 9.58 9.48
N PHE A 81 1.95 10.29 8.81
CA PHE A 81 1.70 11.69 9.05
C PHE A 81 0.63 11.87 10.14
N PRO A 82 0.50 13.09 10.71
CA PRO A 82 -0.67 13.49 11.49
C PRO A 82 -1.98 13.36 10.67
N GLU A 83 -3.12 13.62 11.30
CA GLU A 83 -4.43 13.71 10.62
C GLU A 83 -4.87 12.42 9.91
N ASN A 84 -4.51 11.27 10.48
CA ASN A 84 -4.85 9.95 9.95
C ASN A 84 -4.40 9.71 8.49
N LYS A 85 -3.19 10.20 8.15
CA LYS A 85 -2.58 10.03 6.83
C LYS A 85 -1.38 9.09 6.84
N LEU A 86 -1.33 8.19 5.87
CA LEU A 86 -0.16 7.36 5.56
C LEU A 86 0.35 7.69 4.16
N TYR A 87 1.66 7.69 4.00
CA TYR A 87 2.33 7.83 2.72
C TYR A 87 3.27 6.65 2.51
N LEU A 88 3.26 6.09 1.32
CA LEU A 88 4.17 5.02 0.92
C LEU A 88 4.90 5.44 -0.35
N ASP A 89 6.20 5.21 -0.37
CA ASP A 89 7.03 5.32 -1.55
C ASP A 89 7.74 4.00 -1.79
N ALA A 90 7.56 3.43 -2.98
CA ALA A 90 8.07 2.12 -3.34
C ALA A 90 8.90 2.19 -4.62
N VAL A 91 10.05 1.53 -4.60
CA VAL A 91 10.96 1.40 -5.74
C VAL A 91 11.17 -0.07 -6.03
N SER A 92 10.81 -0.47 -7.25
CA SER A 92 10.87 -1.83 -7.75
C SER A 92 11.85 -1.96 -8.93
N PRO A 93 12.39 -3.17 -9.19
CA PRO A 93 13.15 -3.45 -10.40
C PRO A 93 12.42 -3.07 -11.69
N GLY A 94 13.18 -2.78 -12.74
CA GLY A 94 12.61 -2.40 -14.04
C GLY A 94 12.15 -0.95 -14.12
N ASN A 95 12.72 -0.06 -13.29
CA ASN A 95 12.39 1.37 -13.22
C ASN A 95 10.89 1.61 -12.94
N VAL A 96 10.34 0.83 -12.02
CA VAL A 96 8.96 0.99 -11.55
C VAL A 96 8.99 1.65 -10.18
N THR A 97 8.36 2.81 -10.06
CA THR A 97 8.19 3.52 -8.80
C THR A 97 6.71 3.72 -8.50
N THR A 98 6.34 3.75 -7.23
CA THR A 98 4.95 3.92 -6.80
C THR A 98 4.89 4.79 -5.57
N GLN A 99 4.08 5.83 -5.64
CA GLN A 99 3.74 6.69 -4.53
C GLN A 99 2.28 6.48 -4.18
N VAL A 100 1.99 6.28 -2.90
CA VAL A 100 0.64 6.01 -2.39
C VAL A 100 0.38 6.94 -1.23
N SER A 101 -0.81 7.54 -1.20
CA SER A 101 -1.32 8.30 -0.06
C SER A 101 -2.64 7.72 0.37
N TRP A 102 -2.75 7.38 1.66
CA TRP A 102 -4.00 6.98 2.29
C TRP A 102 -4.41 8.06 3.27
N THR A 103 -5.60 8.61 3.10
CA THR A 103 -6.20 9.56 4.05
C THR A 103 -7.48 8.98 4.62
N MET A 104 -7.71 9.19 5.92
CA MET A 104 -8.84 8.60 6.62
C MET A 104 -9.65 9.68 7.32
N GLN A 105 -10.95 9.69 7.05
CA GLN A 105 -11.91 10.57 7.70
C GLN A 105 -12.89 9.71 8.50
N GLU A 106 -12.94 9.92 9.80
CA GLU A 106 -13.82 9.19 10.70
C GLU A 106 -15.06 10.03 11.04
N LYS A 107 -16.22 9.38 11.01
CA LYS A 107 -17.48 9.92 11.53
C LYS A 107 -18.32 8.79 12.11
N ASP A 108 -18.79 8.96 13.34
CA ASP A 108 -19.69 8.02 14.04
C ASP A 108 -19.16 6.57 14.06
N GLY A 109 -17.83 6.40 14.27
CA GLY A 109 -17.16 5.10 14.31
C GLY A 109 -16.97 4.43 12.93
N VAL A 110 -17.33 5.12 11.86
CA VAL A 110 -17.14 4.70 10.47
C VAL A 110 -16.04 5.55 9.83
N THR A 111 -15.06 4.88 9.24
CA THR A 111 -13.96 5.53 8.54
C THR A 111 -14.14 5.43 7.03
N GLN A 112 -14.08 6.58 6.36
CA GLN A 112 -13.85 6.66 4.92
C GLN A 112 -12.34 6.74 4.67
N LEU A 113 -11.79 5.69 4.06
CA LEU A 113 -10.40 5.63 3.61
C LEU A 113 -10.34 6.02 2.14
N HIS A 114 -9.63 7.08 1.82
CA HIS A 114 -9.32 7.50 0.46
C HIS A 114 -7.89 7.14 0.10
N GLU A 115 -7.71 6.57 -1.08
CA GLU A 115 -6.42 6.19 -1.62
C GLU A 115 -6.14 6.97 -2.91
N ASP A 116 -4.94 7.55 -2.98
CA ASP A 116 -4.34 8.14 -4.16
C ASP A 116 -3.07 7.37 -4.52
N VAL A 117 -2.96 6.90 -5.76
CA VAL A 117 -1.76 6.20 -6.25
C VAL A 117 -1.23 6.87 -7.51
N SER A 118 0.09 7.06 -7.54
CA SER A 118 0.87 7.44 -8.72
C SER A 118 1.94 6.39 -8.99
N LEU A 119 1.87 5.73 -10.15
CA LEU A 119 2.79 4.68 -10.54
C LEU A 119 3.51 5.08 -11.82
N THR A 120 4.84 5.06 -11.79
CA THR A 120 5.68 5.31 -12.96
C THR A 120 6.38 4.02 -13.37
N ALA A 121 6.34 3.68 -14.66
CA ALA A 121 6.95 2.47 -15.19
C ALA A 121 7.33 2.63 -16.67
N PRO A 122 8.18 1.75 -17.25
CA PRO A 122 8.35 1.67 -18.70
C PRO A 122 7.00 1.48 -19.42
N SER A 123 6.80 2.10 -20.60
CA SER A 123 5.49 2.13 -21.27
C SER A 123 4.84 0.75 -21.45
N LEU A 124 5.66 -0.27 -21.74
CA LEU A 124 5.21 -1.66 -21.94
C LEU A 124 4.66 -2.30 -20.66
N LEU A 125 5.15 -1.85 -19.49
CA LEU A 125 4.74 -2.37 -18.19
C LEU A 125 3.68 -1.51 -17.51
N ALA A 126 3.56 -0.22 -17.86
CA ALA A 126 2.75 0.75 -17.11
C ALA A 126 1.30 0.30 -16.87
N ASN A 127 0.60 -0.16 -17.92
CA ASN A 127 -0.78 -0.61 -17.79
C ASN A 127 -0.89 -1.89 -16.95
N TYR A 128 0.04 -2.84 -17.12
CA TYR A 128 0.08 -4.06 -16.31
C TYR A 128 0.33 -3.72 -14.84
N SER A 129 1.36 -2.90 -14.55
CA SER A 129 1.74 -2.53 -13.19
C SER A 129 0.63 -1.76 -12.45
N VAL A 130 -0.02 -0.79 -13.10
CA VAL A 130 -1.10 -0.02 -12.47
C VAL A 130 -2.32 -0.91 -12.19
N ASN A 131 -2.66 -1.82 -13.10
CA ASN A 131 -3.78 -2.74 -12.90
C ASN A 131 -3.49 -3.75 -11.79
N GLN A 132 -2.27 -4.30 -11.73
CA GLN A 132 -1.86 -5.20 -10.65
C GLN A 132 -1.88 -4.49 -9.29
N SER A 133 -1.37 -3.26 -9.22
CA SER A 133 -1.44 -2.43 -8.00
C SER A 133 -2.88 -2.22 -7.56
N LYS A 134 -3.74 -1.75 -8.48
CA LYS A 134 -5.16 -1.50 -8.20
C LYS A 134 -5.91 -2.75 -7.71
N GLN A 135 -5.74 -3.89 -8.38
CA GLN A 135 -6.42 -5.13 -7.97
C GLN A 135 -5.89 -5.68 -6.65
N SER A 136 -4.58 -5.56 -6.40
CA SER A 136 -3.97 -5.91 -5.12
C SER A 136 -4.54 -5.06 -3.98
N HIS A 137 -4.70 -3.74 -4.19
CA HIS A 137 -5.21 -2.83 -3.17
C HIS A 137 -6.71 -3.00 -2.92
N ILE A 138 -7.53 -3.27 -3.95
CA ILE A 138 -8.92 -3.70 -3.77
C ILE A 138 -8.98 -4.93 -2.86
N GLY A 139 -8.21 -5.98 -3.21
CA GLY A 139 -8.17 -7.21 -2.42
C GLY A 139 -7.67 -7.00 -1.00
N MET A 140 -6.69 -6.12 -0.78
CA MET A 140 -6.17 -5.75 0.53
C MET A 140 -7.25 -5.06 1.37
N PHE A 141 -7.90 -4.02 0.84
CA PHE A 141 -8.87 -3.23 1.58
C PHE A 141 -10.18 -3.98 1.85
N THR A 142 -10.59 -4.90 0.97
CA THR A 142 -11.70 -5.82 1.27
C THR A 142 -11.40 -6.69 2.50
N ARG A 143 -10.21 -7.30 2.57
CA ARG A 143 -9.81 -8.11 3.73
C ARG A 143 -9.63 -7.27 4.99
N LEU A 144 -9.11 -6.04 4.85
CA LEU A 144 -9.00 -5.11 5.96
C LEU A 144 -10.38 -4.78 6.52
N LYS A 145 -11.36 -4.49 5.66
CA LYS A 145 -12.74 -4.23 6.06
C LYS A 145 -13.31 -5.41 6.83
N GLU A 146 -13.26 -6.61 6.26
CA GLU A 146 -13.73 -7.84 6.92
C GLU A 146 -13.08 -8.02 8.30
N LYS A 147 -11.77 -7.83 8.40
CA LYS A 147 -11.03 -7.97 9.66
C LYS A 147 -11.42 -6.94 10.71
N MET A 148 -11.66 -5.69 10.30
CA MET A 148 -11.93 -4.60 11.22
C MET A 148 -13.37 -4.60 11.73
N GLU A 149 -14.32 -5.08 10.91
CA GLU A 149 -15.75 -5.09 11.23
C GLU A 149 -16.22 -6.35 11.97
N THR A 150 -15.37 -7.39 12.03
CA THR A 150 -15.66 -8.63 12.76
C THR A 150 -14.99 -8.69 14.15
N GLN A 151 -14.26 -7.65 14.53
CA GLN A 151 -13.50 -7.53 15.79
C GLN A 151 -13.97 -6.36 16.64
#